data_AF-A0A6B0YKR0-F1
#
_entry.id   AF-A0A6B0YKR0-F1
#
_cell.length_a   1.000
_cell.length_b   1.000
_cell.length_c   1.000
_cell.angle_alpha   90.00
_cell.angle_beta   90.00
_cell.angle_gamma   90.00
#
_symmetry.space_group_name_H-M   'P 1'
#
loop_
_entity.id
_entity.type
_entity.pdbx_description
1 polymer ?
#
loop_
_entity_poly.entity_id
_entity_poly.type
_entity_poly.pdbx_seq_one_letter_code
_entity_poly.pdbx_strand_id
1 'polypeptide(L)'
;MQTRQGQSIEDASMNIIDDEVGSHGYDAWEWPIVRRIIHSTADFDFARINRVIFHDKAIQSGIKSLESGCNIITDVNGIPGLLNKRNLADFGNKTICKISDNPIAELAKKTNTTRARISMRQSVDEMTGGVVVIGNAPTALLEVISMIHQQEAHPSLVVGIPVGFIQAAESKAELESIDTPHITNRGRKG
;
A
#
# COMPACT_ATOMS: atom_id res chain seq x y z
N MET A 1 16.80 -4.13 -17.14
CA MET A 1 16.92 -5.59 -17.15
C MET A 1 18.08 -5.92 -16.23
N GLN A 2 17.83 -6.73 -15.19
CA GLN A 2 18.81 -7.05 -14.14
C GLN A 2 19.93 -7.92 -14.73
N THR A 3 21.15 -7.80 -14.19
CA THR A 3 22.26 -8.66 -14.62
C THR A 3 22.06 -10.07 -14.09
N ARG A 4 22.68 -11.08 -14.71
CA ARG A 4 22.63 -12.47 -14.22
C ARG A 4 23.09 -12.59 -12.77
N GLN A 5 24.15 -11.87 -12.41
CA GLN A 5 24.63 -11.83 -11.03
C GLN A 5 23.60 -11.20 -10.08
N GLY A 6 22.98 -10.09 -10.49
CA GLY A 6 21.92 -9.45 -9.71
C GLY A 6 20.72 -10.38 -9.48
N GLN A 7 20.33 -11.16 -10.49
CA GLN A 7 19.26 -12.16 -10.35
C GLN A 7 19.66 -13.26 -9.37
N SER A 8 20.88 -13.81 -9.49
CA SER A 8 21.34 -14.88 -8.59
C SER A 8 21.42 -14.46 -7.13
N ILE A 9 21.73 -13.19 -6.84
CA ILE A 9 21.75 -12.64 -5.48
C ILE A 9 20.33 -12.55 -4.92
N GLU A 10 19.37 -12.09 -5.73
CA GLU A 10 17.97 -12.01 -5.32
C GLU A 10 17.41 -13.41 -5.08
N ASP A 11 17.65 -14.37 -5.98
CA ASP A 11 17.21 -15.76 -5.83
C ASP A 11 17.78 -16.39 -4.55
N ALA A 12 19.08 -16.20 -4.28
CA ALA A 12 19.69 -16.66 -3.04
C ALA A 12 19.08 -16.00 -1.80
N SER A 13 18.76 -14.71 -1.87
CA SER A 13 18.10 -13.99 -0.77
C SER A 13 16.69 -14.54 -0.51
N MET A 14 15.92 -14.85 -1.57
CA MET A 14 14.59 -15.43 -1.44
C MET A 14 14.63 -16.80 -0.79
N ASN A 15 15.61 -17.65 -1.16
CA ASN A 15 15.80 -18.97 -0.54
C ASN A 15 16.11 -18.86 0.96
N ILE A 16 16.99 -17.93 1.35
CA ILE A 16 17.30 -17.69 2.77
C ILE A 16 16.03 -17.26 3.53
N ILE A 17 15.20 -16.40 2.93
CA ILE A 17 13.94 -15.97 3.56
C ILE A 17 12.99 -17.15 3.72
N ASP A 18 12.84 -17.99 2.68
CA ASP A 18 11.99 -19.18 2.72
C ASP A 18 12.44 -20.14 3.83
N ASP A 19 13.74 -20.40 3.95
CA ASP A 19 14.33 -21.28 4.97
C ASP A 19 14.15 -20.71 6.40
N GLU A 20 14.36 -19.41 6.60
CA GLU A 20 14.29 -18.77 7.93
C GLU A 20 12.85 -18.50 8.41
N VAL A 21 11.91 -18.25 7.49
CA VAL A 21 10.48 -18.21 7.85
C VAL A 21 9.96 -19.60 8.15
N GLY A 22 10.36 -20.59 7.36
CA GLY A 22 9.84 -21.95 7.46
C GLY A 22 8.34 -21.99 7.16
N SER A 23 7.58 -22.70 7.99
CA SER A 23 6.14 -22.86 7.78
C SER A 23 5.37 -21.56 8.05
N HIS A 24 4.53 -21.16 7.09
CA HIS A 24 3.62 -20.02 7.20
C HIS A 24 2.22 -20.36 6.65
N GLY A 25 1.23 -19.52 6.99
CA GLY A 25 -0.16 -19.70 6.55
C GLY A 25 -0.52 -19.04 5.22
N TYR A 26 0.42 -18.33 4.57
CA TYR A 26 0.17 -17.65 3.30
C TYR A 26 0.06 -18.61 2.12
N ASP A 27 -0.86 -18.31 1.20
CA ASP A 27 -1.02 -19.08 -0.02
C ASP A 27 0.04 -18.73 -1.09
N ALA A 28 -0.04 -19.38 -2.26
CA ALA A 28 0.90 -19.20 -3.36
C ALA A 28 0.87 -17.79 -4.00
N TRP A 29 -0.19 -17.01 -3.78
CA TRP A 29 -0.34 -15.64 -4.26
C TRP A 29 0.10 -14.61 -3.21
N GLU A 30 -0.19 -14.87 -1.94
CA GLU A 30 0.17 -14.03 -0.80
C GLU A 30 1.66 -14.11 -0.49
N TRP A 31 2.24 -15.32 -0.48
CA TRP A 31 3.63 -15.52 -0.04
C TRP A 31 4.65 -14.69 -0.83
N PRO A 32 4.60 -14.58 -2.18
CA PRO A 32 5.50 -13.73 -2.93
C PRO A 32 5.49 -12.25 -2.49
N ILE A 33 4.33 -11.75 -2.04
CA ILE A 33 4.18 -10.37 -1.55
C ILE A 33 4.83 -10.23 -0.17
N VAL A 34 4.53 -11.15 0.75
CA VAL A 34 5.12 -11.15 2.10
C VAL A 34 6.64 -11.33 2.04
N ARG A 35 7.12 -12.27 1.23
CA ARG A 35 8.54 -12.51 1.00
C ARG A 35 9.24 -11.28 0.44
N ARG A 36 8.61 -10.55 -0.48
CA ARG A 36 9.14 -9.27 -0.99
C ARG A 36 9.22 -8.21 0.11
N ILE A 37 8.24 -8.12 1.00
CA ILE A 37 8.28 -7.19 2.14
C ILE A 37 9.45 -7.54 3.07
N ILE A 38 9.63 -8.81 3.42
CA ILE A 38 10.76 -9.25 4.25
C ILE A 38 12.08 -8.94 3.54
N HIS A 39 12.19 -9.22 2.24
CA HIS A 39 13.40 -8.92 1.47
C HIS A 39 13.75 -7.42 1.50
N SER A 40 12.75 -6.55 1.38
CA SER A 40 12.97 -5.10 1.37
C SER A 40 13.25 -4.49 2.76
N THR A 41 12.95 -5.22 3.83
CA THR A 41 13.06 -4.72 5.21
C THR A 41 14.07 -5.48 6.07
N ALA A 42 14.50 -6.66 5.63
CA ALA A 42 15.22 -7.66 6.42
C ALA A 42 14.50 -8.02 7.74
N ASP A 43 13.16 -7.94 7.77
CA ASP A 43 12.36 -8.09 8.99
C ASP A 43 11.34 -9.21 8.84
N PHE A 44 11.67 -10.38 9.39
CA PHE A 44 10.83 -11.57 9.40
C PHE A 44 9.51 -11.41 10.16
N ASP A 45 9.36 -10.33 10.92
CA ASP A 45 8.19 -10.10 11.74
C ASP A 45 6.93 -9.83 10.92
N PHE A 46 7.07 -9.43 9.65
CA PHE A 46 5.97 -9.35 8.67
C PHE A 46 5.39 -10.72 8.29
N ALA A 47 6.02 -11.83 8.68
CA ALA A 47 5.42 -13.17 8.64
C ALA A 47 5.02 -13.69 10.04
N ARG A 48 5.22 -12.89 11.11
CA ARG A 48 5.03 -13.31 12.51
C ARG A 48 4.05 -12.40 13.26
N ILE A 49 4.51 -11.56 14.21
CA ILE A 49 3.59 -10.81 15.08
C ILE A 49 2.92 -9.65 14.33
N ASN A 50 3.65 -9.05 13.38
CA ASN A 50 3.17 -7.98 12.51
C ASN A 50 2.79 -8.54 11.14
N ARG A 51 2.21 -9.75 11.11
CA ARG A 51 1.85 -10.44 9.87
C ARG A 51 1.06 -9.56 8.91
N VAL A 52 1.34 -9.72 7.62
CA VAL A 52 0.58 -9.13 6.53
C VAL A 52 -0.80 -9.81 6.48
N ILE A 53 -1.83 -9.03 6.16
CA ILE A 53 -3.21 -9.44 6.09
C ILE A 53 -3.74 -9.06 4.72
N PHE A 54 -4.44 -9.99 4.10
CA PHE A 54 -5.05 -9.84 2.79
C PHE A 54 -6.55 -10.04 2.95
N HIS A 55 -7.31 -9.13 2.36
CA HIS A 55 -8.71 -9.40 2.07
C HIS A 55 -8.80 -10.46 0.96
N ASP A 56 -9.80 -11.34 0.99
CA ASP A 56 -9.95 -12.48 0.06
C ASP A 56 -9.86 -12.09 -1.43
N LYS A 57 -10.29 -10.87 -1.77
CA LYS A 57 -10.30 -10.32 -3.14
C LYS A 57 -9.09 -9.42 -3.46
N ALA A 58 -8.20 -9.16 -2.51
CA ALA A 58 -7.19 -8.10 -2.62
C ALA A 58 -6.27 -8.30 -3.82
N ILE A 59 -5.68 -9.49 -3.94
CA ILE A 59 -4.69 -9.77 -4.99
C ILE A 59 -5.34 -9.78 -6.36
N GLN A 60 -6.47 -10.48 -6.52
CA GLN A 60 -7.18 -10.55 -7.80
C GLN A 60 -7.70 -9.19 -8.26
N SER A 61 -8.26 -8.40 -7.33
CA SER A 61 -8.74 -7.04 -7.63
C SER A 61 -7.58 -6.11 -8.02
N GLY A 62 -6.46 -6.19 -7.29
CA GLY A 62 -5.25 -5.43 -7.58
C GLY A 62 -4.68 -5.73 -8.96
N ILE A 63 -4.49 -7.01 -9.30
CA ILE A 63 -3.99 -7.44 -10.61
C ILE A 63 -4.91 -6.89 -11.72
N LYS A 64 -6.21 -7.15 -11.61
CA LYS A 64 -7.18 -6.72 -12.63
C LYS A 64 -7.18 -5.21 -12.85
N SER A 65 -7.11 -4.43 -11.77
CA SER A 65 -7.08 -2.97 -11.87
C SER A 65 -5.78 -2.46 -12.49
N LEU A 66 -4.64 -3.01 -12.07
CA LEU A 66 -3.35 -2.64 -12.65
C LEU A 66 -3.31 -2.95 -14.16
N GLU A 67 -3.76 -4.14 -14.57
CA GLU A 67 -3.86 -4.54 -15.99
C GLU A 67 -4.80 -3.65 -16.80
N SER A 68 -5.83 -3.07 -16.17
CA SER A 68 -6.76 -2.14 -16.81
C SER A 68 -6.25 -0.69 -16.92
N GLY A 69 -5.01 -0.41 -16.50
CA GLY A 69 -4.43 0.93 -16.55
C GLY A 69 -5.00 1.90 -15.52
N CYS A 70 -5.40 1.39 -14.34
CA CYS A 70 -5.96 2.22 -13.29
C CYS A 70 -4.97 3.28 -12.76
N ASN A 71 -5.49 4.28 -12.05
CA ASN A 71 -4.68 5.20 -11.27
C ASN A 71 -4.11 4.50 -10.02
N ILE A 72 -2.94 4.95 -9.57
CA ILE A 72 -2.29 4.56 -8.33
C ILE A 72 -2.12 5.82 -7.48
N ILE A 73 -2.90 5.94 -6.41
CA ILE A 73 -2.96 7.11 -5.54
C ILE A 73 -2.07 6.85 -4.33
N THR A 74 -1.15 7.76 -4.01
CA THR A 74 -0.18 7.55 -2.92
C THR A 74 -0.19 8.68 -1.91
N ASP A 75 0.01 8.39 -0.63
CA ASP A 75 0.02 9.40 0.44
C ASP A 75 1.30 10.24 0.50
N VAL A 76 2.43 9.73 -0.01
CA VAL A 76 3.73 10.42 -0.02
C VAL A 76 4.47 10.27 -1.34
N ASN A 77 5.22 11.31 -1.74
CA ASN A 77 5.98 11.36 -2.99
C ASN A 77 7.07 10.29 -3.12
N GLY A 78 7.50 9.70 -1.99
CA GLY A 78 8.53 8.64 -2.00
C GLY A 78 8.04 7.38 -2.71
N ILE A 79 6.76 7.03 -2.58
CA ILE A 79 6.21 5.76 -3.09
C ILE A 79 6.31 5.68 -4.62
N PRO A 80 5.88 6.67 -5.42
CA PRO A 80 6.06 6.63 -6.88
C PRO A 80 7.52 6.42 -7.32
N GLY A 81 8.50 6.88 -6.52
CA GLY A 81 9.92 6.69 -6.80
C GLY A 81 10.41 5.25 -6.63
N LEU A 82 9.69 4.43 -5.86
CA LEU A 82 10.00 3.01 -5.62
C LEU A 82 9.37 2.08 -6.68
N LEU A 83 8.45 2.58 -7.50
CA LEU A 83 7.77 1.80 -8.51
C LEU A 83 8.64 1.64 -9.77
N ASN A 84 8.58 0.45 -10.37
CA ASN A 84 9.23 0.21 -11.66
C ASN A 84 8.52 1.01 -12.77
N LYS A 85 9.19 2.04 -13.28
CA LYS A 85 8.65 2.94 -14.31
C LYS A 85 8.26 2.24 -15.62
N ARG A 86 8.91 1.12 -15.96
CA ARG A 86 8.55 0.35 -17.17
C ARG A 86 7.22 -0.34 -16.97
N ASN A 87 7.03 -1.01 -15.84
CA ASN A 87 5.76 -1.67 -15.54
C ASN A 87 4.59 -0.67 -15.56
N LEU A 88 4.77 0.52 -14.96
CA LEU A 88 3.75 1.57 -15.00
C LEU A 88 3.40 1.97 -16.44
N ALA A 89 4.39 2.12 -17.32
CA ALA A 89 4.18 2.46 -18.72
C ALA A 89 3.52 1.32 -19.50
N ASP A 90 3.99 0.08 -19.31
CA ASP A 90 3.50 -1.12 -20.01
C ASP A 90 2.02 -1.40 -19.70
N PHE A 91 1.60 -1.14 -18.45
CA PHE A 91 0.21 -1.27 -18.01
C PHE A 91 -0.61 0.01 -18.14
N GLY A 92 -0.01 1.15 -18.49
CA GLY A 92 -0.70 2.43 -18.61
C GLY A 92 -1.15 3.05 -17.27
N ASN A 93 -0.58 2.62 -16.14
CA ASN A 93 -0.95 3.15 -14.83
C ASN A 93 -0.38 4.55 -14.60
N LYS A 94 -1.16 5.42 -13.94
CA LYS A 94 -0.74 6.77 -13.56
C LYS A 94 -0.61 6.89 -12.04
N THR A 95 0.56 7.33 -11.58
CA THR A 95 0.78 7.62 -10.16
C THR A 95 0.32 9.03 -9.82
N ILE A 96 -0.46 9.18 -8.75
CA ILE A 96 -1.03 10.46 -8.30
C ILE A 96 -0.67 10.67 -6.82
N CYS A 97 0.04 11.76 -6.53
CA CYS A 97 0.34 12.17 -5.16
C CYS A 97 0.20 13.68 -5.05
N LYS A 98 -0.84 14.14 -4.35
CA LYS A 98 -1.13 15.58 -4.17
C LYS A 98 -0.48 16.19 -2.93
N ILE A 99 0.25 15.41 -2.12
CA ILE A 99 0.75 15.83 -0.79
C ILE A 99 1.56 17.13 -0.78
N SER A 100 2.22 17.44 -1.89
CA SER A 100 3.10 18.60 -2.07
C SER A 100 2.46 19.76 -2.82
N ASP A 101 1.21 19.64 -3.25
CA ASP A 101 0.53 20.71 -3.97
C ASP A 101 0.28 21.90 -3.04
N ASN A 102 0.62 23.11 -3.48
CA ASN A 102 0.50 24.33 -2.66
C ASN A 102 -0.89 24.49 -2.01
N PRO A 103 -2.02 24.28 -2.73
CA PRO A 103 -3.35 24.40 -2.15
C PRO A 103 -3.61 23.42 -0.99
N ILE A 104 -2.95 22.24 -0.98
CA ILE A 104 -3.13 21.22 0.06
C ILE A 104 -2.53 21.68 1.38
N ALA A 105 -1.35 22.29 1.35
CA ALA A 105 -0.70 22.81 2.55
C ALA A 105 -1.49 23.98 3.17
N GLU A 106 -2.04 24.87 2.34
CA GLU A 106 -2.87 25.98 2.80
C GLU A 106 -4.20 25.50 3.40
N LEU A 107 -4.88 24.58 2.72
CA LEU A 107 -6.15 24.05 3.19
C LEU A 107 -5.98 23.27 4.50
N ALA A 108 -4.93 22.45 4.62
CA ALA A 108 -4.63 21.71 5.84
C ALA A 108 -4.44 22.63 7.05
N LYS A 109 -3.75 23.77 6.87
CA LYS A 109 -3.60 24.80 7.91
C LYS A 109 -4.95 25.44 8.24
N LYS A 110 -5.72 25.82 7.22
CA LYS A 110 -7.03 26.49 7.39
C LYS A 110 -8.05 25.62 8.13
N THR A 111 -8.04 24.30 7.89
CA THR A 111 -8.98 23.35 8.51
C THR A 111 -8.40 22.59 9.71
N ASN A 112 -7.22 23.01 10.21
CA ASN A 112 -6.52 22.39 11.34
C ASN A 112 -6.41 20.86 11.24
N THR A 113 -5.96 20.36 10.09
CA THR A 113 -5.79 18.92 9.83
C THR A 113 -4.47 18.64 9.13
N THR A 114 -4.19 17.37 8.84
CA THR A 114 -2.93 16.98 8.17
C THR A 114 -3.00 17.16 6.66
N ARG A 115 -1.85 17.47 6.04
CA ARG A 115 -1.71 17.48 4.57
C ARG A 115 -2.11 16.15 3.94
N ALA A 116 -1.76 15.04 4.59
CA ALA A 116 -2.05 13.70 4.11
C ALA A 116 -3.57 13.46 3.99
N ARG A 117 -4.32 13.84 5.03
CA ARG A 117 -5.79 13.80 5.03
C ARG A 117 -6.38 14.63 3.88
N ILE A 118 -5.98 15.89 3.76
CA ILE A 118 -6.46 16.76 2.67
C ILE A 118 -6.09 16.22 1.30
N SER A 119 -4.87 15.70 1.13
CA SER A 119 -4.42 15.15 -0.15
C SER A 119 -5.24 13.95 -0.60
N MET A 120 -5.63 13.06 0.32
CA MET A 120 -6.51 11.94 0.00
C MET A 120 -7.91 12.41 -0.35
N ARG A 121 -8.49 13.33 0.43
CA ARG A 121 -9.82 13.90 0.13
C ARG A 121 -9.86 14.58 -1.23
N GLN A 122 -8.81 15.31 -1.60
CA GLN A 122 -8.69 15.97 -2.90
C GLN A 122 -8.40 14.98 -4.04
N SER A 123 -8.08 13.73 -3.73
CA SER A 123 -7.81 12.67 -4.71
C SER A 123 -8.99 11.70 -4.92
N VAL A 124 -10.16 11.99 -4.34
CA VAL A 124 -11.31 11.07 -4.30
C VAL A 124 -11.78 10.62 -5.69
N ASP A 125 -11.88 11.56 -6.65
CA ASP A 125 -12.33 11.27 -8.01
C ASP A 125 -11.39 10.28 -8.71
N GLU A 126 -10.09 10.39 -8.45
CA GLU A 126 -9.09 9.54 -9.07
C GLU A 126 -9.02 8.14 -8.47
N MET A 127 -9.61 7.91 -7.28
CA MET A 127 -9.62 6.62 -6.58
C MET A 127 -10.58 5.61 -7.21
N THR A 128 -11.57 6.04 -8.00
CA THR A 128 -12.58 5.12 -8.55
C THR A 128 -11.94 4.05 -9.43
N GLY A 129 -12.04 2.78 -9.01
CA GLY A 129 -11.42 1.63 -9.67
C GLY A 129 -9.88 1.61 -9.61
N GLY A 130 -9.27 2.55 -8.88
CA GLY A 130 -7.84 2.70 -8.69
C GLY A 130 -7.30 1.96 -7.47
N VAL A 131 -5.97 1.91 -7.40
CA VAL A 131 -5.24 1.37 -6.25
C VAL A 131 -4.79 2.52 -5.36
N VAL A 132 -5.19 2.50 -4.10
CA VAL A 132 -4.75 3.48 -3.10
C VAL A 132 -3.65 2.87 -2.25
N VAL A 133 -2.50 3.53 -2.16
CA VAL A 133 -1.31 3.05 -1.43
C VAL A 133 -0.96 4.06 -0.35
N ILE A 134 -1.15 3.66 0.91
CA ILE A 134 -0.81 4.44 2.10
C ILE A 134 0.37 3.78 2.78
N GLY A 135 1.56 4.34 2.60
CA GLY A 135 2.80 3.78 3.15
C GLY A 135 3.35 4.53 4.37
N ASN A 136 2.82 5.71 4.71
CA ASN A 136 3.41 6.54 5.77
C ASN A 136 2.41 7.16 6.74
N ALA A 137 1.29 7.72 6.28
CA ALA A 137 0.43 8.54 7.12
C ALA A 137 -0.83 7.78 7.58
N PRO A 138 -0.95 7.41 8.87
CA PRO A 138 -2.18 6.83 9.40
C PRO A 138 -3.40 7.71 9.17
N THR A 139 -3.24 9.03 9.23
CA THR A 139 -4.32 10.00 8.97
C THR A 139 -4.79 10.01 7.52
N ALA A 140 -3.97 9.59 6.56
CA ALA A 140 -4.39 9.39 5.18
C ALA A 140 -5.24 8.12 5.06
N LEU A 141 -4.83 7.02 5.71
CA LEU A 141 -5.60 5.78 5.72
C LEU A 141 -6.99 5.97 6.34
N LEU A 142 -7.07 6.60 7.52
CA LEU A 142 -8.34 6.91 8.17
C LEU A 142 -9.27 7.78 7.30
N GLU A 143 -8.69 8.68 6.50
CA GLU A 143 -9.49 9.50 5.59
C GLU A 143 -10.06 8.70 4.41
N VAL A 144 -9.24 7.79 3.84
CA VAL A 144 -9.70 6.88 2.78
C VAL A 144 -10.83 5.99 3.30
N ILE A 145 -10.67 5.41 4.49
CA ILE A 145 -11.73 4.61 5.14
C ILE A 145 -12.98 5.45 5.36
N SER A 146 -12.84 6.68 5.85
CA SER A 146 -13.96 7.60 6.05
C SER A 146 -14.73 7.87 4.74
N MET A 147 -14.02 8.12 3.64
CA MET A 147 -14.63 8.31 2.31
C MET A 147 -15.32 7.05 1.78
N ILE A 148 -14.76 5.86 2.03
CA ILE A 148 -15.37 4.59 1.66
C ILE A 148 -16.69 4.39 2.43
N HIS A 149 -16.70 4.62 3.74
CA HIS A 149 -17.92 4.54 4.55
C HIS A 149 -19.00 5.54 4.07
N GLN A 150 -18.58 6.72 3.63
CA GLN A 150 -19.45 7.75 3.08
C GLN A 150 -19.91 7.46 1.64
N GLN A 151 -19.44 6.36 1.02
CA GLN A 151 -19.69 6.03 -0.39
C GLN A 151 -19.19 7.11 -1.36
N GLU A 152 -18.14 7.84 -0.99
CA GLU A 152 -17.48 8.84 -1.83
C GLU A 152 -16.29 8.24 -2.59
N ALA A 153 -15.56 7.32 -1.97
CA ALA A 153 -14.40 6.65 -2.58
C ALA A 153 -14.69 5.18 -2.89
N HIS A 154 -14.33 4.76 -4.09
CA HIS A 154 -14.52 3.38 -4.56
C HIS A 154 -13.22 2.78 -5.14
N PRO A 155 -12.14 2.65 -4.33
CA PRO A 155 -10.92 2.01 -4.78
C PRO A 155 -11.13 0.53 -5.04
N SER A 156 -10.42 -0.02 -6.02
CA SER A 156 -10.40 -1.46 -6.26
C SER A 156 -9.51 -2.21 -5.28
N LEU A 157 -8.51 -1.53 -4.72
CA LEU A 157 -7.60 -2.06 -3.72
C LEU A 157 -7.06 -0.92 -2.85
N VAL A 158 -7.01 -1.13 -1.53
CA VAL A 158 -6.29 -0.28 -0.57
C VAL A 158 -5.10 -1.04 0.00
N VAL A 159 -3.88 -0.62 -0.34
CA VAL A 159 -2.66 -1.07 0.34
C VAL A 159 -2.39 -0.11 1.50
N GLY A 160 -2.88 -0.45 2.69
CA GLY A 160 -2.78 0.37 3.89
C GLY A 160 -1.72 -0.17 4.83
N ILE A 161 -0.47 0.26 4.66
CA ILE A 161 0.68 -0.16 5.47
C ILE A 161 1.37 1.09 6.08
N PRO A 162 0.65 2.03 6.73
CA PRO A 162 1.31 3.16 7.37
C PRO A 162 2.15 2.71 8.58
N VAL A 163 3.38 3.18 8.65
CA VAL A 163 4.24 3.09 9.84
C VAL A 163 3.89 4.19 10.83
N GLY A 164 4.00 3.92 12.13
CA GLY A 164 3.92 4.98 13.14
C GLY A 164 3.64 4.49 14.54
N PHE A 165 3.92 5.37 15.51
CA PHE A 165 3.64 5.10 16.93
C PHE A 165 2.25 5.57 17.37
N ILE A 166 1.59 6.40 16.57
CA ILE A 166 0.29 7.00 16.84
C ILE A 166 -0.65 6.62 15.69
N GLN A 167 -1.79 6.02 16.00
CA GLN A 167 -2.87 5.67 15.06
C GLN A 167 -2.53 4.66 13.96
N ALA A 168 -1.28 4.22 13.82
CA ALA A 168 -0.89 3.25 12.78
C ALA A 168 -1.56 1.89 13.00
N ALA A 169 -1.52 1.36 14.22
CA ALA A 169 -2.15 0.08 14.53
C ALA A 169 -3.68 0.16 14.42
N GLU A 170 -4.25 1.26 14.92
CA GLU A 170 -5.69 1.50 14.96
C GLU A 170 -6.26 1.70 13.54
N SER A 171 -5.61 2.50 12.70
CA SER A 171 -6.05 2.73 11.30
C SER A 171 -6.00 1.46 10.44
N LYS A 172 -5.00 0.60 10.66
CA LYS A 172 -4.89 -0.69 9.96
C LYS A 172 -5.91 -1.71 10.47
N ALA A 173 -6.21 -1.71 11.77
CA ALA A 173 -7.30 -2.51 12.32
C ALA A 173 -8.67 -2.06 11.79
N GLU A 174 -8.87 -0.75 11.60
CA GLU A 174 -10.09 -0.23 10.96
C GLU A 174 -10.18 -0.66 9.49
N LEU A 175 -9.06 -0.64 8.74
CA LEU A 175 -9.02 -1.18 7.36
C LEU A 175 -9.34 -2.69 7.31
N GLU A 176 -8.83 -3.48 8.26
CA GLU A 176 -9.13 -4.92 8.37
C GLU A 176 -10.62 -5.19 8.57
N SER A 177 -11.38 -4.21 9.10
CA SER A 177 -12.81 -4.37 9.41
C SER A 177 -13.78 -4.03 8.29
N ILE A 178 -13.30 -3.55 7.13
CA ILE A 178 -14.16 -3.13 6.01
C ILE A 178 -14.10 -4.09 4.82
N ASP A 179 -15.19 -4.17 4.05
CA ASP A 179 -15.36 -5.08 2.90
C ASP A 179 -14.60 -4.65 1.63
N THR A 180 -13.95 -3.49 1.66
CA THR A 180 -13.15 -3.02 0.52
C THR A 180 -11.88 -3.86 0.41
N PRO A 181 -11.51 -4.37 -0.78
CA PRO A 181 -10.29 -5.16 -0.94
C PRO A 181 -9.07 -4.40 -0.43
N HIS A 182 -8.28 -5.04 0.44
CA HIS A 182 -7.15 -4.41 1.07
C HIS A 182 -5.98 -5.35 1.35
N ILE A 183 -4.79 -4.76 1.48
CA ILE A 183 -3.58 -5.41 2.02
C ILE A 183 -3.07 -4.51 3.15
N THR A 184 -2.85 -5.08 4.33
CA THR A 184 -2.35 -4.36 5.50
C THR A 184 -1.43 -5.24 6.35
N ASN A 185 -0.97 -4.73 7.48
CA ASN A 185 -0.24 -5.51 8.49
C ASN A 185 -0.63 -5.05 9.90
N ARG A 186 -0.45 -5.91 10.91
CA ARG A 186 -0.75 -5.52 12.29
C ARG A 186 0.30 -4.58 12.88
N GLY A 187 -0.05 -3.93 13.99
CA GLY A 187 0.87 -3.16 14.82
C GLY A 187 1.39 -1.87 14.17
N ARG A 188 2.61 -1.47 14.54
CA ARG A 188 3.16 -0.13 14.24
C ARG A 188 4.10 -0.09 13.04
N LYS A 189 4.58 -1.26 12.60
CA LYS A 189 5.47 -1.38 11.44
C LYS A 189 4.71 -1.07 10.16
N GLY A 190 5.42 -0.60 9.15
CA GLY A 190 4.95 -0.41 7.79
C GLY A 190 6.13 -0.39 6.82
#